data_AF-A0A7S3HG05-F1
#
_entry.id   AF-A0A7S3HG05-F1
#
_cell.length_a   1.000
_cell.length_b   1.000
_cell.length_c   1.000
_cell.angle_alpha   90.00
_cell.angle_beta   90.00
_cell.angle_gamma   90.00
#
_symmetry.space_group_name_H-M   'P 1'
#
loop_
_entity.id
_entity.type
_entity.pdbx_description
1 polymer ?
#
loop_
_entity_poly.entity_id
_entity_poly.type
_entity_poly.pdbx_seq_one_letter_code
_entity_poly.pdbx_strand_id
1 'polypeptide(L)'
;EDGTWSPYGIETSEALERARLFGDPLCQVKVRHWVYEVHLGHMLQMNFKTKKERPVRCVERCDDKGGGRGRLPLADIKASILYFVELETLAPAKTASTMPAVASR
;
A
#
# COMPACT_ATOMS: atom_id res chain seq x y z
N GLU A 1 0.28 -11.39 31.92
CA GLU A 1 0.55 -10.99 30.53
C GLU A 1 0.96 -12.24 29.79
N ASP A 2 0.13 -12.72 28.87
CA ASP A 2 0.32 -14.05 28.28
C ASP A 2 1.35 -14.06 27.14
N GLY A 3 2.27 -13.08 27.11
CA GLY A 3 3.34 -12.93 26.09
C GLY A 3 2.85 -12.84 24.64
N THR A 4 1.55 -12.74 24.42
CA THR A 4 0.93 -12.94 23.11
C THR A 4 0.72 -11.62 22.39
N TRP A 5 1.31 -11.48 21.21
CA TRP A 5 1.11 -10.33 20.34
C TRP A 5 -0.26 -10.39 19.67
N SER A 6 -1.04 -9.31 19.76
CA SER A 6 -2.34 -9.19 19.10
C SER A 6 -2.27 -8.17 17.97
N PRO A 7 -2.70 -8.51 16.74
CA PRO A 7 -2.74 -7.55 15.65
C PRO A 7 -3.80 -6.48 15.91
N TYR A 8 -3.57 -5.27 15.41
CA TYR A 8 -4.61 -4.27 15.33
C TYR A 8 -5.66 -4.66 14.28
N GLY A 9 -6.86 -4.06 14.37
CA GLY A 9 -7.84 -4.14 13.30
C GLY A 9 -7.30 -3.52 12.00
N ILE A 10 -7.90 -3.87 10.86
CA ILE A 10 -7.45 -3.41 9.54
C ILE A 10 -7.45 -1.88 9.47
N GLU A 11 -8.57 -1.24 9.81
CA GLU A 11 -8.72 0.22 9.78
C GLU A 11 -7.68 0.94 10.66
N THR A 12 -7.43 0.40 11.86
CA THR A 12 -6.41 0.94 12.77
C THR A 12 -5.00 0.76 12.22
N SER A 13 -4.72 -0.41 11.64
CA SER A 13 -3.42 -0.71 11.03
C SER A 13 -3.14 0.22 9.85
N GLU A 14 -4.14 0.46 8.99
CA GLU A 14 -4.03 1.39 7.87
C GLU A 14 -3.83 2.84 8.33
N ALA A 15 -4.52 3.27 9.39
CA ALA A 15 -4.33 4.60 9.95
C ALA A 15 -2.93 4.78 10.54
N LEU A 16 -2.41 3.77 11.25
CA LEU A 16 -1.06 3.78 11.81
C LEU A 16 0.01 3.76 10.71
N GLU A 17 -0.19 2.97 9.66
CA GLU A 17 0.74 2.94 8.53
C GLU A 17 0.75 4.26 7.77
N ARG A 18 -0.44 4.87 7.58
CA ARG A 18 -0.55 6.20 6.99
C ARG A 18 0.21 7.25 7.82
N ALA A 19 -0.01 7.29 9.13
CA ALA A 19 0.72 8.18 10.03
C ALA A 19 2.23 7.95 9.98
N ARG A 20 2.69 6.69 9.93
CA ARG A 20 4.10 6.33 9.77
C ARG A 20 4.69 6.87 8.47
N LEU A 21 3.97 6.74 7.35
CA LEU A 21 4.42 7.20 6.03
C LEU A 21 4.47 8.73 5.92
N PHE A 22 3.54 9.44 6.59
CA PHE A 22 3.56 10.90 6.63
C PHE A 22 4.50 11.49 7.69
N GLY A 23 5.08 10.65 8.55
CA GLY A 23 6.01 11.09 9.60
C GLY A 23 5.32 11.68 10.83
N ASP A 24 4.03 11.37 11.05
CA ASP A 24 3.32 11.77 12.26
C ASP A 24 3.85 10.96 13.45
N PRO A 25 4.41 11.58 14.49
CA PRO A 25 5.07 10.85 15.58
C PRO A 25 4.08 10.21 16.56
N LEU A 26 2.82 10.65 16.55
CA LEU A 26 1.77 10.29 17.49
C LEU A 26 0.45 10.04 16.77
N CYS A 27 -0.19 8.91 17.06
CA CYS A 27 -1.52 8.59 16.57
C CYS A 27 -2.43 8.18 17.72
N GLN A 28 -3.66 8.72 17.77
CA GLN A 28 -4.66 8.27 18.73
C GLN A 28 -5.55 7.20 18.11
N VAL A 29 -5.66 6.06 18.78
CA VAL A 29 -6.44 4.92 18.32
C VAL A 29 -7.41 4.46 19.39
N LYS A 30 -8.61 4.06 18.97
CA LYS A 30 -9.61 3.45 19.85
C LYS A 30 -9.57 1.94 19.67
N VAL A 31 -9.12 1.23 20.70
CA VAL A 31 -9.13 -0.23 20.72
C VAL A 31 -10.21 -0.69 21.69
N ARG A 32 -11.28 -1.27 21.14
CA ARG A 32 -12.51 -1.61 21.89
C ARG A 32 -13.11 -0.37 22.58
N HIS A 33 -13.06 -0.31 23.92
CA HIS A 33 -13.61 0.76 24.73
C HIS A 33 -12.54 1.75 25.26
N TRP A 34 -11.28 1.56 24.87
CA TRP A 34 -10.15 2.32 25.41
C TRP A 34 -9.49 3.16 24.32
N VAL A 35 -9.12 4.39 24.69
CA VAL A 35 -8.33 5.29 23.84
C VAL A 35 -6.86 5.13 24.22
N TYR A 36 -6.04 4.93 23.20
CA TYR A 36 -4.59 4.78 23.32
C TYR A 36 -3.88 5.80 22.45
N GLU A 37 -2.73 6.23 22.93
CA GLU A 37 -1.76 7.03 22.20
C GLU A 37 -0.66 6.08 21.69
N VAL A 38 -0.44 6.07 20.39
CA VAL A 38 0.62 5.28 19.76
C VAL A 38 1.74 6.22 19.35
N HIS A 39 2.86 6.13 20.05
CA HIS A 39 4.09 6.85 19.75
C HIS A 39 4.89 6.04 18.73
N LEU A 40 4.81 6.45 17.47
CA LEU A 40 5.41 5.73 16.34
C LEU A 40 6.95 5.82 16.36
N GLY A 41 7.52 6.92 16.85
CA GLY A 41 8.98 7.07 16.97
C GLY A 41 9.62 6.12 18.01
N HIS A 42 8.86 5.77 19.06
CA HIS A 42 9.33 4.87 20.12
C HIS A 42 8.75 3.45 19.99
N MET A 43 7.82 3.24 19.06
CA MET A 43 7.08 1.99 18.88
C MET A 43 6.36 1.56 20.17
N LEU A 44 5.66 2.49 20.81
CA LEU A 44 4.93 2.27 22.07
C LEU A 44 3.46 2.67 21.95
N GLN A 45 2.59 1.84 22.49
CA GLN A 45 1.18 2.14 22.75
C GLN A 45 1.02 2.46 24.23
N MET A 46 0.49 3.65 24.54
CA MET A 46 0.25 4.11 25.90
C MET A 46 -1.24 4.28 26.16
N ASN A 47 -1.74 3.74 27.28
CA ASN A 47 -3.10 4.03 27.71
C ASN A 47 -3.19 5.49 28.20
N PHE A 48 -4.12 6.25 27.64
CA PHE A 48 -4.23 7.67 27.98
C PHE A 48 -4.44 7.94 29.47
N LYS A 49 -5.25 7.10 30.14
CA LYS A 49 -5.62 7.26 31.56
C LYS A 49 -4.60 6.67 32.52
N THR A 50 -4.14 5.45 32.27
CA THR A 50 -3.27 4.72 33.22
C THR A 50 -1.79 4.87 32.93
N LYS A 51 -1.43 5.48 31.78
CA LYS A 51 -0.06 5.62 31.29
C LYS A 51 0.71 4.29 31.17
N LYS A 52 -0.01 3.16 31.18
CA LYS A 52 0.58 1.84 30.92
C LYS A 52 1.01 1.76 29.46
N GLU A 53 2.27 1.40 29.28
CA GLU A 53 2.90 1.24 27.98
C GLU A 53 2.84 -0.22 27.53
N ARG A 54 2.74 -0.40 26.21
CA ARG A 54 2.79 -1.70 25.53
C ARG A 54 3.65 -1.54 24.28
N PRO A 55 4.61 -2.43 24.03
CA PRO A 55 5.40 -2.36 22.82
C PRO A 55 4.55 -2.62 21.58
N VAL A 56 4.89 -1.94 20.49
CA VAL A 56 4.26 -2.07 19.17
C VAL A 56 5.33 -2.55 18.20
N ARG A 57 4.94 -3.31 17.19
CA ARG A 57 5.84 -3.73 16.11
C ARG A 57 5.13 -3.65 14.77
N CYS A 58 5.87 -3.24 13.75
CA CYS A 58 5.46 -3.38 12.37
C CYS A 58 5.98 -4.74 11.88
N VAL A 59 5.09 -5.57 11.37
CA VAL A 59 5.45 -6.84 10.74
C VAL A 59 5.01 -6.80 9.30
N GLU A 60 5.87 -7.27 8.39
CA GLU A 60 5.43 -7.56 7.04
C GLU A 60 4.36 -8.64 7.11
N ARG A 61 3.23 -8.41 6.45
CA ARG A 61 2.25 -9.47 6.28
C ARG A 61 2.88 -10.50 5.33
N CYS A 62 3.21 -11.67 5.86
CA CYS A 62 3.36 -12.85 5.02
C CYS A 62 1.95 -13.20 4.51
N ASP A 63 1.64 -12.79 3.28
CA ASP A 63 0.38 -13.07 2.62
C ASP A 63 0.31 -14.58 2.28
N ASP A 64 0.01 -15.42 3.27
CA ASP A 64 -0.43 -16.78 3.02
C ASP A 64 -1.86 -16.74 2.48
N LYS A 65 -1.96 -16.49 1.18
CA LYS A 65 -3.15 -16.60 0.33
C LYS A 65 -4.24 -15.53 0.54
N GLY A 66 -4.21 -14.54 -0.34
CA GLY A 66 -5.41 -13.76 -0.68
C GLY A 66 -5.16 -12.27 -0.59
N GLY A 67 -4.81 -11.68 -1.72
CA GLY A 67 -4.74 -10.23 -1.87
C GLY A 67 -6.01 -9.59 -1.33
N GLY A 68 -5.85 -8.73 -0.32
CA GLY A 68 -6.91 -7.85 0.12
C GLY A 68 -7.46 -7.07 -1.07
N ARG A 69 -8.78 -6.83 -1.08
CA ARG A 69 -9.46 -6.06 -2.13
C ARG A 69 -8.66 -4.76 -2.41
N GLY A 70 -8.17 -4.61 -3.64
CA GLY A 70 -7.41 -3.43 -4.07
C GLY A 70 -5.89 -3.58 -4.12
N ARG A 71 -5.28 -4.71 -3.72
CA ARG A 71 -3.86 -4.99 -4.01
C ARG A 71 -3.70 -5.81 -5.28
N LEU A 72 -3.03 -5.21 -6.26
CA LEU A 72 -2.52 -5.92 -7.44
C LEU A 72 -1.13 -6.51 -7.11
N PRO A 73 -0.83 -7.74 -7.58
CA PRO A 73 0.51 -8.29 -7.45
C PRO A 73 1.51 -7.43 -8.23
N LEU A 74 2.78 -7.43 -7.79
CA LEU A 74 3.83 -6.62 -8.40
C LEU A 74 3.99 -6.89 -9.91
N ALA A 75 3.77 -8.13 -10.33
CA ALA A 75 3.80 -8.53 -11.73
C ALA A 75 2.76 -7.75 -12.56
N ASP A 76 1.52 -7.65 -12.07
CA ASP A 76 0.43 -6.95 -12.75
C ASP A 76 0.65 -5.43 -12.78
N ILE A 77 1.22 -4.87 -11.72
CA ILE A 77 1.61 -3.45 -11.66
C ILE A 77 2.67 -3.17 -12.73
N LYS A 78 3.72 -4.00 -12.80
CA LYS A 78 4.79 -3.86 -13.79
C LYS A 78 4.26 -4.00 -15.22
N ALA A 79 3.42 -4.99 -15.47
CA ALA A 79 2.80 -5.21 -16.78
C ALA A 79 1.95 -4.00 -17.20
N SER A 80 1.18 -3.44 -16.26
CA SER A 80 0.33 -2.27 -16.52
C SER A 80 1.18 -1.04 -16.85
N ILE A 81 2.26 -0.78 -16.10
CA ILE A 81 3.19 0.33 -16.38
C ILE A 81 3.79 0.18 -17.78
N LEU A 82 4.29 -1.02 -18.12
CA LEU A 82 4.90 -1.28 -19.42
C LEU A 82 3.90 -1.05 -20.55
N TYR A 83 2.67 -1.53 -20.43
CA TYR A 83 1.62 -1.33 -21.43
C TYR A 83 1.35 0.16 -21.71
N PHE A 84 1.24 0.99 -20.67
CA PHE A 84 1.02 2.43 -20.86
C PHE A 84 2.23 3.14 -21.47
N VAL A 85 3.44 2.80 -21.02
CA VAL A 85 4.68 3.35 -21.60
C VAL A 85 4.80 2.96 -23.07
N GLU A 86 4.50 1.71 -23.42
CA GLU A 86 4.53 1.24 -24.81
C GLU A 86 3.54 2.03 -25.66
N LEU A 87 2.29 2.20 -25.22
CA LEU A 87 1.29 3.00 -25.96
C LEU A 87 1.73 4.44 -26.24
N GLU A 88 2.36 5.10 -25.26
CA GLU A 88 2.84 6.48 -25.41
C GLU A 88 4.15 6.60 -26.21
N THR A 89 4.90 5.51 -26.33
CA THR A 89 6.20 5.47 -27.04
C THR A 89 6.15 4.72 -28.36
N LEU A 90 4.97 4.27 -28.80
CA LEU A 90 4.78 3.70 -30.13
C LEU A 90 5.29 4.70 -31.18
N ALA A 91 6.30 4.29 -31.96
CA ALA A 91 6.73 5.03 -33.13
C ALA A 91 5.51 5.27 -34.04
N PRO A 92 5.35 6.46 -34.64
CA PRO A 92 4.22 6.72 -35.54
C PRO A 92 4.21 5.62 -36.59
N ALA A 93 3.05 4.97 -36.74
CA ALA A 93 2.85 3.86 -37.65
C ALA A 93 3.53 4.18 -38.99
N LYS A 94 4.51 3.36 -39.39
CA LYS A 94 5.12 3.47 -40.72
C LYS A 94 3.97 3.45 -41.72
N THR A 95 3.67 4.60 -42.29
CA THR A 95 2.71 4.73 -43.37
C THR A 95 3.15 3.74 -44.44
N ALA A 96 2.25 2.82 -44.78
CA ALA A 96 2.44 1.87 -45.87
C ALA A 96 2.47 2.66 -47.19
N SER A 97 3.62 3.28 -47.48
CA SER A 97 3.95 3.77 -48.81
C SER A 97 4.33 2.56 -49.64
N THR A 98 3.39 2.08 -50.45
CA THR A 98 3.58 1.65 -51.85
C THR A 98 2.24 1.12 -52.35
N MET A 99 1.38 2.00 -52.85
CA MET A 99 0.40 1.57 -53.85
C MET A 99 1.09 1.65 -55.22
N PRO A 100 1.15 0.58 -56.04
CA PRO A 100 1.63 0.70 -57.40
C PRO A 100 0.62 1.50 -58.22
N ALA A 101 1.11 2.52 -58.93
CA ALA A 101 0.33 3.29 -59.87
C ALA A 101 -0.20 2.36 -60.98
N VAL A 102 -1.53 2.19 -61.05
CA VAL A 102 -2.20 1.55 -62.18
C VAL A 102 -2.23 2.58 -63.32
N ALA A 103 -1.46 2.31 -64.36
CA ALA A 103 -1.41 3.11 -65.58
C ALA A 103 -2.66 2.85 -66.44
N SER A 104 -3.31 3.94 -66.85
CA SER A 104 -4.42 3.96 -67.82
C SER A 104 -3.99 3.47 -69.21
N ARG A 105 -4.91 2.78 -69.89
CA ARG A 105 -5.03 2.73 -71.35
C ARG A 105 -6.50 2.76 -71.73
#